data_AF-K0Q3T0-F1
#
_entry.id   AF-K0Q3T0-F1
#
_cell.length_a   1.000
_cell.length_b   1.000
_cell.length_c   1.000
_cell.angle_alpha   90.00
_cell.angle_beta   90.00
_cell.angle_gamma   90.00
#
_symmetry.space_group_name_H-M   'P 1'
#
loop_
_entity.id
_entity.type
_entity.pdbx_description
1 polymer ?
#
loop_
_entity_poly.entity_id
_entity_poly.type
_entity_poly.pdbx_seq_one_letter_code
_entity_poly.pdbx_strand_id
1 'polypeptide(L)'
;MVKNRIVTVFDRYPEQTAQLKKLGDLFGKAGRIQLTQVNVSEIDRIQIDRGLDFITDINGRIKQSEKTIRAMTKANANVKLLKTIPGIGEFFARLIDAEIDDISRFRNLKKLGAYAGLVPSTYSSGGKTFHGKIIRQGNKWLRWAFVEAVTPAITSDAQLRAQYEHLKIRGTNKARVAIARKLLTIAFQILRDQRAYEPRGESPLEGASALSRLS
;
A
#
# COMPACT_ATOMS: atom_id res chain seq x y z
N MET A 1 5.74 13.57 -14.17
CA MET A 1 6.28 14.54 -15.16
C MET A 1 5.56 15.89 -15.08
N VAL A 2 4.22 15.95 -15.21
CA VAL A 2 3.45 17.23 -15.13
C VAL A 2 3.58 17.94 -13.78
N LYS A 3 3.41 17.21 -12.65
CA LYS A 3 3.61 17.78 -11.31
C LYS A 3 5.00 18.40 -11.12
N ASN A 4 6.05 17.68 -11.51
CA ASN A 4 7.42 18.18 -11.40
C ASN A 4 7.62 19.44 -12.25
N ARG A 5 7.04 19.50 -13.45
CA ARG A 5 7.13 20.66 -14.33
C ARG A 5 6.45 21.89 -13.73
N ILE A 6 5.29 21.70 -13.09
CA ILE A 6 4.62 22.75 -12.31
C ILE A 6 5.52 23.21 -11.14
N VAL A 7 6.11 22.29 -10.39
CA VAL A 7 7.04 22.63 -9.29
C VAL A 7 8.26 23.41 -9.79
N THR A 8 8.84 23.05 -10.94
CA THR A 8 9.98 23.77 -11.51
C THR A 8 9.65 25.21 -11.92
N VAL A 9 8.43 25.47 -12.40
CA VAL A 9 7.96 26.83 -12.67
C VAL A 9 7.92 27.64 -11.37
N PHE A 10 7.49 27.00 -10.28
CA PHE A 10 7.37 27.60 -8.97
C PHE A 10 8.69 27.88 -8.25
N ASP A 11 9.73 27.08 -8.49
CA ASP A 11 11.07 27.35 -7.96
C ASP A 11 11.66 28.69 -8.44
N ARG A 12 11.10 29.28 -9.51
CA ARG A 12 11.45 30.62 -10.01
C ARG A 12 10.82 31.76 -9.21
N TYR A 13 9.81 31.48 -8.38
CA TYR A 13 9.06 32.47 -7.58
C TYR A 13 9.11 32.12 -6.08
N PRO A 14 10.29 32.20 -5.44
CA PRO A 14 10.52 31.70 -4.07
C PRO A 14 9.67 32.38 -2.99
N GLU A 15 9.42 33.69 -3.11
CA GLU A 15 8.63 34.43 -2.11
C GLU A 15 7.17 34.00 -2.07
N GLN A 16 6.61 33.66 -3.23
CA GLN A 16 5.22 33.27 -3.36
C GLN A 16 5.01 31.77 -3.08
N THR A 17 6.06 30.95 -3.27
CA THR A 17 6.04 29.50 -2.98
C THR A 17 6.26 29.16 -1.51
N ALA A 18 6.79 30.07 -0.70
CA ALA A 18 7.01 29.82 0.72
C ALA A 18 5.71 29.48 1.47
N GLN A 19 4.59 30.09 1.09
CA GLN A 19 3.26 29.75 1.61
C GLN A 19 2.74 28.40 1.09
N LEU A 20 3.00 28.07 -0.17
CA LEU A 20 2.58 26.80 -0.78
C LEU A 20 3.33 25.58 -0.23
N LYS A 21 4.62 25.73 0.11
CA LYS A 21 5.44 24.65 0.70
C LYS A 21 4.96 24.24 2.10
N LYS A 22 4.12 25.04 2.77
CA LYS A 22 3.49 24.68 4.05
C LYS A 22 2.33 23.69 3.88
N LEU A 23 1.80 23.53 2.66
CA LEU A 23 0.77 22.54 2.38
C LEU A 23 1.39 21.14 2.24
N GLY A 24 0.75 20.14 2.84
CA GLY A 24 1.15 18.74 2.68
C GLY A 24 0.91 18.19 1.26
N ASP A 25 -0.17 18.62 0.58
CA ASP A 25 -0.47 18.22 -0.80
C ASP A 25 -0.80 19.42 -1.69
N LEU A 26 0.21 19.88 -2.43
CA LEU A 26 0.12 20.99 -3.39
C LEU A 26 -0.90 20.75 -4.52
N PHE A 27 -1.14 19.49 -4.89
CA PHE A 27 -2.03 19.12 -5.99
C PHE A 27 -3.38 18.56 -5.50
N GLY A 28 -3.62 18.62 -4.19
CA GLY A 28 -4.89 18.32 -3.56
C GLY A 28 -5.92 19.42 -3.80
N LYS A 29 -7.16 19.24 -3.33
CA LYS A 29 -8.24 20.23 -3.53
C LYS A 29 -7.84 21.63 -3.03
N ALA A 30 -7.35 21.71 -1.79
CA ALA A 30 -6.94 22.97 -1.18
C ALA A 30 -5.70 23.58 -1.87
N GLY A 31 -4.73 22.74 -2.23
CA GLY A 31 -3.53 23.18 -2.95
C GLY A 31 -3.85 23.80 -4.31
N ARG A 32 -4.73 23.18 -5.10
CA ARG A 32 -5.12 23.72 -6.42
C ARG A 32 -5.77 25.11 -6.36
N ILE A 33 -6.59 25.37 -5.34
CA ILE A 33 -7.22 26.68 -5.15
C ILE A 33 -6.14 27.73 -4.85
N GLN A 34 -5.16 27.39 -4.01
CA GLN A 34 -4.05 28.31 -3.73
C GLN A 34 -3.15 28.50 -4.96
N LEU A 35 -2.93 27.45 -5.77
CA LEU A 35 -2.16 27.54 -7.01
C LEU A 35 -2.75 28.55 -8.01
N THR A 36 -4.08 28.69 -8.04
CA THR A 36 -4.74 29.70 -8.89
C THR A 36 -4.55 31.14 -8.40
N GLN A 37 -4.18 31.36 -7.14
CA GLN A 37 -4.06 32.69 -6.53
C GLN A 37 -2.64 33.27 -6.57
N VAL A 38 -1.64 32.48 -6.94
CA VAL A 38 -0.22 32.88 -6.94
C VAL A 38 0.07 33.84 -8.08
N ASN A 39 0.72 34.98 -7.86
CA ASN A 39 0.96 35.98 -8.92
C ASN A 39 2.20 35.66 -9.79
N VAL A 40 2.02 34.90 -10.88
CA VAL A 40 3.09 34.51 -11.81
C VAL A 40 2.99 35.23 -13.16
N SER A 41 4.07 35.22 -13.95
CA SER A 41 4.06 35.64 -15.36
C SER A 41 2.96 34.93 -16.16
N GLU A 42 2.41 35.62 -17.16
CA GLU A 42 1.34 35.10 -18.03
C GLU A 42 1.72 33.78 -18.71
N ILE A 43 2.97 33.65 -19.16
CA ILE A 43 3.48 32.42 -19.78
C ILE A 43 3.50 31.26 -18.78
N ASP A 44 3.93 31.52 -17.55
CA ASP A 44 4.01 30.52 -16.49
C ASP A 44 2.61 30.13 -16.00
N ARG A 45 1.66 31.07 -15.98
CA ARG A 45 0.25 30.81 -15.69
C ARG A 45 -0.33 29.79 -16.66
N ILE A 46 -0.15 30.01 -17.97
CA ILE A 46 -0.66 29.10 -19.00
C ILE A 46 -0.11 27.68 -18.82
N GLN A 47 1.16 27.53 -18.42
CA GLN A 47 1.75 26.21 -18.16
C GLN A 47 1.14 25.53 -16.93
N ILE A 48 0.93 26.27 -15.86
CA ILE A 48 0.32 25.76 -14.63
C ILE A 48 -1.11 25.31 -14.90
N ASP A 49 -1.92 26.17 -15.54
CA ASP A 49 -3.34 25.91 -15.80
C ASP A 49 -3.52 24.67 -16.68
N ARG A 50 -2.80 24.57 -17.80
CA ARG A 50 -2.81 23.36 -18.64
C ARG A 50 -2.41 22.10 -17.87
N GLY A 51 -1.43 22.22 -16.97
CA GLY A 51 -1.00 21.12 -16.13
C GLY A 51 -2.08 20.70 -15.11
N LEU A 52 -2.79 21.67 -14.53
CA LEU A 52 -3.90 21.44 -13.60
C LEU A 52 -5.12 20.84 -14.29
N ASP A 53 -5.44 21.30 -15.49
CA ASP A 53 -6.50 20.75 -16.33
C ASP A 53 -6.21 19.29 -16.69
N PHE A 54 -4.99 19.01 -17.12
CA PHE A 54 -4.55 17.64 -17.42
C PHE A 54 -4.64 16.73 -16.19
N ILE A 55 -4.20 17.20 -15.03
CA ILE A 55 -4.34 16.46 -13.77
C ILE A 55 -5.82 16.22 -13.45
N THR A 56 -6.69 17.19 -13.72
CA THR A 56 -8.14 17.07 -13.46
C THR A 56 -8.81 16.07 -14.38
N ASP A 57 -8.53 16.11 -15.69
CA ASP A 57 -9.03 15.13 -16.67
C ASP A 57 -8.60 13.70 -16.31
N ILE A 58 -7.30 13.49 -16.05
CA ILE A 58 -6.80 12.16 -15.69
C ILE A 58 -7.42 11.65 -14.38
N ASN A 59 -7.60 12.52 -13.38
CA ASN A 59 -8.31 12.13 -12.15
C ASN A 59 -9.78 11.77 -12.41
N GLY A 60 -10.44 12.47 -13.34
CA GLY A 60 -11.79 12.14 -13.79
C GLY A 60 -11.86 10.74 -14.40
N ARG A 61 -10.93 10.42 -15.30
CA ARG A 61 -10.84 9.10 -15.95
C ARG A 61 -10.53 7.98 -14.95
N ILE A 62 -9.64 8.21 -13.98
CA ILE A 62 -9.36 7.25 -12.89
C ILE A 62 -10.63 6.94 -12.12
N LYS A 63 -11.41 7.96 -11.71
CA LYS A 63 -12.67 7.76 -10.98
C LYS A 63 -13.70 6.98 -11.79
N GLN A 64 -13.77 7.21 -13.10
CA GLN A 64 -14.65 6.43 -13.98
C GLN A 64 -14.24 4.95 -14.00
N SER A 65 -12.94 4.67 -14.19
CA SER A 65 -12.42 3.29 -14.14
C SER A 65 -12.67 2.61 -12.79
N GLU A 66 -12.46 3.31 -11.67
CA GLU A 66 -12.76 2.79 -10.34
C GLU A 66 -14.26 2.50 -10.14
N LYS A 67 -15.15 3.30 -10.74
CA LYS A 67 -16.60 3.07 -10.70
C LYS A 67 -16.97 1.81 -11.47
N THR A 68 -16.39 1.62 -12.65
CA THR A 68 -16.57 0.40 -13.46
C THR A 68 -16.10 -0.83 -12.71
N ILE A 69 -14.90 -0.78 -12.11
CA ILE A 69 -14.38 -1.88 -11.28
C ILE A 69 -15.33 -2.17 -10.11
N ARG A 70 -15.78 -1.15 -9.37
CA ARG A 70 -16.73 -1.32 -8.27
C ARG A 70 -18.05 -1.95 -8.69
N ALA A 71 -18.57 -1.61 -9.87
CA ALA A 71 -19.81 -2.18 -10.38
C ALA A 71 -19.68 -3.70 -10.61
N MET A 72 -18.53 -4.16 -11.11
CA MET A 72 -18.25 -5.58 -11.35
C MET A 72 -18.03 -6.37 -10.04
N THR A 73 -17.67 -5.70 -8.94
CA THR A 73 -17.23 -6.35 -7.69
C THR A 73 -18.35 -6.64 -6.70
N LYS A 74 -19.55 -6.05 -6.85
CA LYS A 74 -20.64 -6.15 -5.84
C LYS A 74 -21.04 -7.59 -5.46
N ALA A 75 -20.72 -8.58 -6.29
CA ALA A 75 -21.10 -9.98 -6.10
C ALA A 75 -20.02 -10.88 -5.45
N ASN A 76 -18.76 -10.46 -5.27
CA ASN A 76 -17.70 -11.39 -4.84
C ASN A 76 -17.51 -11.40 -3.30
N ALA A 77 -17.73 -12.56 -2.67
CA ALA A 77 -17.53 -12.78 -1.24
C ALA A 77 -16.04 -12.65 -0.82
N ASN A 78 -15.11 -13.16 -1.62
CA ASN A 78 -13.66 -13.09 -1.33
C ASN A 78 -13.19 -11.64 -1.25
N VAL A 79 -13.70 -10.77 -2.13
CA VAL A 79 -13.33 -9.35 -2.11
C VAL A 79 -13.82 -8.66 -0.83
N LYS A 80 -15.02 -9.00 -0.35
CA LYS A 80 -15.52 -8.49 0.94
C LYS A 80 -14.62 -8.92 2.10
N LEU A 81 -14.17 -10.17 2.10
CA LEU A 81 -13.24 -10.68 3.11
C LEU A 81 -11.87 -10.00 3.03
N LEU A 82 -11.27 -9.88 1.84
CA LEU A 82 -9.96 -9.24 1.67
C LEU A 82 -9.95 -7.77 2.10
N LYS A 83 -11.06 -7.04 1.93
CA LYS A 83 -11.20 -5.65 2.38
C LYS A 83 -11.17 -5.49 3.90
N THR A 84 -11.39 -6.54 4.66
CA THR A 84 -11.27 -6.47 6.13
C THR A 84 -9.82 -6.37 6.59
N ILE A 85 -8.86 -6.71 5.72
CA ILE A 85 -7.43 -6.66 6.02
C ILE A 85 -6.98 -5.19 6.02
N PRO A 86 -6.27 -4.72 7.07
CA PRO A 86 -5.75 -3.36 7.13
C PRO A 86 -4.87 -3.05 5.93
N GLY A 87 -5.09 -1.89 5.32
CA GLY A 87 -4.38 -1.43 4.13
C GLY A 87 -4.84 -2.01 2.80
N ILE A 88 -5.77 -2.96 2.78
CA ILE A 88 -6.33 -3.52 1.54
C ILE A 88 -7.67 -2.86 1.22
N GLY A 89 -7.65 -1.91 0.29
CA GLY A 89 -8.85 -1.27 -0.24
C GLY A 89 -9.55 -2.10 -1.33
N GLU A 90 -10.67 -1.59 -1.84
CA GLU A 90 -11.49 -2.22 -2.89
C GLU A 90 -10.67 -2.68 -4.11
N PHE A 91 -9.83 -1.78 -4.64
CA PHE A 91 -9.01 -2.05 -5.83
C PHE A 91 -8.00 -3.17 -5.56
N PHE A 92 -7.27 -3.11 -4.44
CA PHE A 92 -6.30 -4.15 -4.10
C PHE A 92 -6.97 -5.48 -3.79
N ALA A 93 -8.11 -5.49 -3.11
CA ALA A 93 -8.86 -6.70 -2.85
C ALA A 93 -9.29 -7.40 -4.15
N ARG A 94 -9.78 -6.63 -5.15
CA ARG A 94 -10.13 -7.19 -6.45
C ARG A 94 -8.91 -7.66 -7.25
N LEU A 95 -7.82 -6.91 -7.23
CA LEU A 95 -6.57 -7.31 -7.88
C LEU A 95 -6.05 -8.62 -7.27
N ILE A 96 -6.02 -8.71 -5.94
CA ILE A 96 -5.56 -9.91 -5.23
C ILE A 96 -6.45 -11.11 -5.56
N ASP A 97 -7.76 -10.93 -5.50
CA ASP A 97 -8.74 -11.95 -5.87
C ASP A 97 -8.59 -12.42 -7.33
N ALA A 98 -8.42 -11.50 -8.29
CA ALA A 98 -8.25 -11.83 -9.69
C ALA A 98 -6.91 -12.53 -10.00
N GLU A 99 -5.83 -12.17 -9.31
CA GLU A 99 -4.49 -12.75 -9.54
C GLU A 99 -4.29 -14.09 -8.80
N ILE A 100 -4.96 -14.29 -7.66
CA ILE A 100 -4.96 -15.56 -6.94
C ILE A 100 -5.93 -16.55 -7.60
N ASP A 101 -7.11 -16.05 -7.99
CA ASP A 101 -8.27 -16.83 -8.45
C ASP A 101 -8.68 -17.85 -7.37
N ASP A 102 -8.54 -19.14 -7.62
CA ASP A 102 -8.77 -20.16 -6.59
C ASP A 102 -7.58 -20.28 -5.62
N ILE A 103 -7.83 -20.03 -4.33
CA ILE A 103 -6.83 -20.20 -3.26
C ILE A 103 -6.38 -21.65 -3.08
N SER A 104 -7.24 -22.62 -3.43
CA SER A 104 -6.99 -24.06 -3.24
C SER A 104 -5.81 -24.58 -4.07
N ARG A 105 -5.50 -23.92 -5.19
CA ARG A 105 -4.34 -24.24 -6.04
C ARG A 105 -3.00 -24.13 -5.30
N PHE A 106 -2.96 -23.37 -4.20
CA PHE A 106 -1.77 -23.18 -3.39
C PHE A 106 -1.79 -24.10 -2.17
N ARG A 107 -1.09 -25.24 -2.26
CA ARG A 107 -0.95 -26.21 -1.16
C ARG A 107 -0.50 -25.60 0.16
N ASN A 108 0.32 -24.55 0.13
CA ASN A 108 0.75 -23.85 1.32
C ASN A 108 1.12 -22.38 1.03
N LEU A 109 1.22 -21.61 2.11
CA LEU A 109 1.64 -20.22 2.10
C LEU A 109 3.00 -19.99 1.42
N LYS A 110 3.94 -20.94 1.52
CA LYS A 110 5.27 -20.79 0.89
C LYS A 110 5.13 -20.74 -0.63
N LYS A 111 4.23 -21.54 -1.21
CA LYS A 111 3.94 -21.55 -2.66
C LYS A 111 3.28 -20.24 -3.10
N LEU A 112 2.30 -19.74 -2.36
CA LEU A 112 1.71 -18.42 -2.66
C LEU A 112 2.75 -17.30 -2.50
N GLY A 113 3.59 -17.34 -1.48
CA GLY A 113 4.69 -16.39 -1.28
C GLY A 113 5.71 -16.39 -2.41
N ALA A 114 6.03 -17.55 -2.95
CA ALA A 114 6.88 -17.69 -4.13
C ALA A 114 6.18 -17.14 -5.39
N TYR A 115 4.90 -17.48 -5.57
CA TYR A 115 4.08 -16.96 -6.67
C TYR A 115 3.97 -15.42 -6.64
N ALA A 116 3.74 -14.82 -5.48
CA ALA A 116 3.72 -13.36 -5.31
C ALA A 116 5.12 -12.71 -5.39
N GLY A 117 6.20 -13.49 -5.39
CA GLY A 117 7.58 -12.98 -5.37
C GLY A 117 7.95 -12.21 -4.09
N LEU A 118 7.33 -12.57 -2.97
CA LEU A 118 7.59 -12.01 -1.62
C LEU A 118 8.44 -12.97 -0.76
N VAL A 119 9.23 -13.84 -1.42
CA VAL A 119 10.23 -14.73 -0.81
C VAL A 119 11.64 -14.27 -1.20
N PRO A 120 12.64 -14.42 -0.32
CA PRO A 120 14.04 -14.22 -0.69
C PRO A 120 14.51 -15.31 -1.67
N SER A 121 15.45 -14.96 -2.54
CA SER A 121 16.19 -15.92 -3.36
C SER A 121 17.03 -16.81 -2.45
N THR A 122 17.08 -18.10 -2.74
CA THR A 122 17.86 -19.05 -1.93
C THR A 122 18.95 -19.68 -2.81
N TYR A 123 20.19 -19.61 -2.35
CA TYR A 123 21.35 -20.26 -2.95
C TYR A 123 21.86 -21.30 -1.96
N SER A 124 21.95 -22.55 -2.38
CA SER A 124 22.46 -23.64 -1.53
C SER A 124 23.58 -24.37 -2.26
N SER A 125 24.76 -24.42 -1.65
CA SER A 125 25.92 -25.16 -2.16
C SER A 125 26.70 -25.74 -0.99
N GLY A 126 27.21 -26.97 -1.14
CA GLY A 126 28.05 -27.64 -0.15
C GLY A 126 27.44 -27.69 1.27
N GLY A 127 26.12 -27.89 1.39
CA GLY A 127 25.42 -27.96 2.68
C GLY A 127 25.14 -26.61 3.36
N LYS A 128 25.59 -25.48 2.81
CA LYS A 128 25.29 -24.13 3.32
C LYS A 128 24.15 -23.51 2.51
N THR A 129 23.20 -22.86 3.20
CA THR A 129 22.08 -22.17 2.57
C THR A 129 22.16 -20.67 2.84
N PHE A 130 22.15 -19.88 1.76
CA PHE A 130 22.19 -18.43 1.80
C PHE A 130 20.89 -17.83 1.24
N HIS A 131 20.37 -16.81 1.92
CA HIS A 131 19.17 -16.08 1.51
C HIS A 131 19.51 -14.66 1.06
N GLY A 132 19.14 -14.32 -0.18
CA GLY A 132 19.42 -13.05 -0.84
C GLY A 132 18.20 -12.12 -0.94
N LYS A 133 18.17 -11.33 -2.03
CA LYS A 133 17.08 -10.38 -2.33
C LYS A 133 15.80 -11.10 -2.71
N ILE A 134 14.65 -10.41 -2.72
CA ILE A 134 13.40 -11.00 -3.21
C ILE A 134 13.52 -11.46 -4.66
N ILE A 135 12.85 -12.57 -4.98
CA ILE A 135 12.84 -13.09 -6.35
C ILE A 135 12.05 -12.16 -7.29
N ARG A 136 12.60 -11.91 -8.49
CA ARG A 136 11.92 -11.10 -9.51
C ARG A 136 10.85 -11.88 -10.29
N GLN A 137 10.98 -13.21 -10.37
CA GLN A 137 10.18 -14.10 -11.22
C GLN A 137 8.74 -14.39 -10.71
N GLY A 138 8.28 -13.73 -9.65
CA GLY A 138 6.87 -13.83 -9.21
C GLY A 138 5.94 -12.83 -9.87
N ASN A 139 4.64 -12.97 -9.60
CA ASN A 139 3.57 -12.05 -9.98
C ASN A 139 3.87 -10.62 -9.50
N LYS A 140 4.16 -9.74 -10.46
CA LYS A 140 4.52 -8.34 -10.20
C LYS A 140 3.37 -7.53 -9.59
N TRP A 141 2.12 -7.88 -9.93
CA TRP A 141 0.93 -7.18 -9.46
C TRP A 141 0.65 -7.48 -8.00
N LEU A 142 0.68 -8.76 -7.60
CA LEU A 142 0.56 -9.15 -6.19
C LEU A 142 1.69 -8.54 -5.35
N ARG A 143 2.93 -8.61 -5.82
CA ARG A 143 4.07 -8.01 -5.11
C ARG A 143 3.86 -6.52 -4.87
N TRP A 144 3.49 -5.80 -5.92
CA TRP A 144 3.24 -4.36 -5.85
C TRP A 144 2.07 -4.06 -4.91
N ALA A 145 0.94 -4.74 -5.05
CA ALA A 145 -0.25 -4.52 -4.23
C ALA A 145 0.04 -4.72 -2.74
N PHE A 146 0.69 -5.82 -2.34
CA PHE A 146 1.00 -6.07 -0.93
C PHE A 146 2.07 -5.11 -0.38
N VAL A 147 3.03 -4.67 -1.20
CA VAL A 147 4.04 -3.68 -0.78
C VAL A 147 3.41 -2.30 -0.59
N GLU A 148 2.48 -1.91 -1.46
CA GLU A 148 1.77 -0.63 -1.37
C GLU A 148 0.77 -0.62 -0.21
N ALA A 149 0.11 -1.74 0.05
CA ALA A 149 -0.79 -1.91 1.19
C ALA A 149 -0.12 -1.77 2.56
N VAL A 150 1.22 -1.87 2.65
CA VAL A 150 1.94 -1.75 3.93
C VAL A 150 1.73 -0.40 4.59
N THR A 151 1.88 0.69 3.85
CA THR A 151 1.78 2.05 4.40
C THR A 151 0.41 2.30 5.04
N PRO A 152 -0.72 2.10 4.35
CA PRO A 152 -2.02 2.26 4.99
C PRO A 152 -2.26 1.22 6.10
N ALA A 153 -1.73 -0.01 5.99
CA ALA A 153 -1.88 -1.03 7.01
C ALA A 153 -1.24 -0.65 8.35
N ILE A 154 -0.01 -0.13 8.33
CA ILE A 154 0.69 0.31 9.55
C ILE A 154 0.10 1.61 10.14
N THR A 155 -0.67 2.36 9.36
CA THR A 155 -1.40 3.53 9.86
C THR A 155 -2.69 3.10 10.56
N SER A 156 -3.38 2.08 10.05
CA SER A 156 -4.64 1.60 10.62
C SER A 156 -4.48 0.61 11.79
N ASP A 157 -3.38 -0.14 11.84
CA ASP A 157 -3.16 -1.21 12.81
C ASP A 157 -1.87 -1.00 13.61
N ALA A 158 -2.02 -0.81 14.93
CA ALA A 158 -0.92 -0.54 15.85
C ALA A 158 0.06 -1.72 15.99
N GLN A 159 -0.39 -2.97 15.87
CA GLN A 159 0.48 -4.14 15.96
C GLN A 159 1.33 -4.30 14.70
N LEU A 160 0.73 -4.08 13.52
CA LEU A 160 1.50 -4.05 12.27
C LEU A 160 2.52 -2.92 12.30
N ARG A 161 2.17 -1.77 12.87
CA ARG A 161 3.11 -0.66 13.10
C ARG A 161 4.27 -1.03 14.01
N ALA A 162 4.00 -1.63 15.17
CA ALA A 162 5.03 -2.04 16.12
C ALA A 162 6.03 -3.04 15.49
N GLN A 163 5.50 -4.01 14.74
CA GLN A 163 6.34 -4.98 14.02
C GLN A 163 7.16 -4.31 12.91
N TYR A 164 6.56 -3.37 12.18
CA TYR A 164 7.26 -2.62 11.16
C TYR A 164 8.45 -1.85 11.76
N GLU A 165 8.23 -1.11 12.86
CA GLU A 165 9.29 -0.32 13.49
C GLU A 165 10.42 -1.21 14.06
N HIS A 166 10.09 -2.36 14.65
CA HIS A 166 11.11 -3.33 15.07
C HIS A 166 11.94 -3.83 13.86
N LEU A 167 11.28 -4.19 12.76
CA LEU A 167 11.98 -4.68 11.57
C LEU A 167 12.77 -3.59 10.83
N LYS A 168 12.36 -2.32 10.96
CA LYS A 168 12.99 -1.16 10.32
C LYS A 168 14.42 -0.95 10.76
N ILE A 169 14.79 -1.42 11.96
CA ILE A 169 16.18 -1.45 12.46
C ILE A 169 17.11 -2.18 11.47
N ARG A 170 16.60 -3.19 10.75
CA ARG A 170 17.37 -3.96 9.75
C ARG A 170 17.33 -3.36 8.34
N GLY A 171 16.62 -2.25 8.16
CA GLY A 171 16.45 -1.49 6.92
C GLY A 171 14.98 -1.36 6.48
N THR A 172 14.59 -0.16 6.05
CA THR A 172 13.22 0.21 5.63
C THR A 172 12.63 -0.74 4.58
N ASN A 173 13.40 -1.05 3.53
CA ASN A 173 12.91 -1.93 2.47
C ASN A 173 12.69 -3.37 2.96
N LYS A 174 13.52 -3.86 3.88
CA LYS A 174 13.35 -5.19 4.46
C LYS A 174 12.10 -5.24 5.34
N ALA A 175 11.87 -4.21 6.15
CA ALA A 175 10.67 -4.08 6.96
C ALA A 175 9.41 -4.05 6.11
N ARG A 176 9.39 -3.25 5.04
CA ARG A 176 8.24 -3.17 4.12
C ARG A 176 7.94 -4.52 3.47
N VAL A 177 8.95 -5.22 2.94
CA VAL A 177 8.77 -6.56 2.35
C VAL A 177 8.29 -7.58 3.38
N ALA A 178 8.79 -7.53 4.62
CA ALA A 178 8.37 -8.43 5.67
C ALA A 178 6.90 -8.22 6.07
N ILE A 179 6.45 -6.96 6.20
CA ILE A 179 5.03 -6.66 6.46
C ILE A 179 4.17 -7.04 5.25
N ALA A 180 4.61 -6.78 4.02
CA ALA A 180 3.90 -7.23 2.81
C ALA A 180 3.72 -8.76 2.80
N ARG A 181 4.75 -9.52 3.18
CA ARG A 181 4.66 -10.98 3.33
C ARG A 181 3.69 -11.40 4.44
N LYS A 182 3.60 -10.62 5.52
CA LYS A 182 2.62 -10.85 6.59
C LYS A 182 1.19 -10.58 6.12
N LEU A 183 0.95 -9.49 5.39
CA LEU A 183 -0.35 -9.21 4.76
C LEU A 183 -0.76 -10.31 3.79
N LEU A 184 0.16 -10.82 2.97
CA LEU A 184 -0.07 -12.00 2.11
C LEU A 184 -0.47 -13.24 2.93
N THR A 185 0.15 -13.42 4.10
CA THR A 185 -0.15 -14.53 5.01
C THR A 185 -1.56 -14.44 5.56
N ILE A 186 -1.95 -13.24 5.98
CA ILE A 186 -3.31 -12.94 6.45
C ILE A 186 -4.31 -13.20 5.32
N ALA A 187 -4.04 -12.69 4.12
CA ALA A 187 -4.89 -12.91 2.94
C ALA A 187 -5.07 -14.40 2.62
N PHE A 188 -3.98 -15.19 2.65
CA PHE A 188 -4.05 -16.65 2.43
C PHE A 188 -4.96 -17.33 3.45
N GLN A 189 -4.81 -16.99 4.73
CA GLN A 189 -5.61 -17.59 5.81
C GLN A 189 -7.08 -17.20 5.70
N ILE A 190 -7.38 -15.94 5.42
CA ILE A 190 -8.74 -15.43 5.27
C ILE A 190 -9.46 -16.07 4.08
N LEU A 191 -8.79 -16.19 2.94
CA LEU A 191 -9.37 -16.83 1.75
C LEU A 191 -9.54 -18.34 1.94
N ARG A 192 -8.64 -19.00 2.66
CA ARG A 192 -8.74 -20.45 2.93
C ARG A 192 -9.80 -20.77 3.98
N ASP A 193 -9.80 -20.02 5.08
CA ASP A 193 -10.66 -20.26 6.23
C ASP A 193 -12.03 -19.55 6.09
N GLN A 194 -12.22 -18.76 5.02
CA GLN A 194 -13.44 -18.00 4.70
C GLN A 194 -13.97 -17.16 5.88
N ARG A 195 -13.05 -16.50 6.59
CA ARG A 195 -13.33 -15.70 7.80
C ARG A 195 -12.78 -14.28 7.69
N ALA A 196 -13.46 -13.30 8.27
CA ALA A 196 -12.99 -11.93 8.27
C ALA A 196 -11.68 -11.76 9.06
N TYR A 197 -10.91 -10.73 8.71
CA TYR A 197 -9.78 -10.30 9.52
C TYR A 197 -10.28 -9.77 10.85
N GLU A 198 -9.76 -10.35 11.93
CA GLU A 198 -9.94 -9.83 13.27
C GLU A 198 -8.56 -9.32 13.75
N PRO A 199 -8.45 -8.03 14.12
CA PRO A 199 -7.28 -7.53 14.81
C PRO A 199 -7.10 -8.38 16.06
N ARG A 200 -5.88 -8.88 16.29
CA ARG A 200 -5.57 -9.54 17.55
C ARG A 200 -5.63 -8.47 18.63
N GLY A 201 -6.77 -8.34 19.31
CA GLY A 201 -6.89 -7.48 20.48
C GLY A 201 -5.82 -7.85 21.51
N GLU A 202 -5.43 -6.89 22.34
CA GLU A 202 -4.87 -7.22 23.65
C GLU A 202 -5.88 -8.17 24.30
N SER A 203 -5.57 -9.46 24.36
CA SER A 203 -6.43 -10.41 25.06
C SER A 203 -6.45 -9.97 26.52
N PRO A 204 -7.60 -9.63 27.12
CA PRO A 204 -7.67 -9.29 28.54
C PRO A 204 -7.21 -10.43 29.47
N LEU A 205 -6.99 -11.64 28.91
CA LEU A 205 -6.71 -12.86 29.66
C LEU A 205 -5.22 -13.13 29.91
N GLU A 206 -4.28 -12.41 29.28
CA GLU A 206 -2.85 -12.58 29.59
C GLU A 206 -2.36 -11.67 30.74
N GLY A 207 -3.10 -10.62 31.10
CA GLY A 207 -2.78 -9.74 32.24
C GLY A 207 -3.07 -10.36 33.62
N ALA A 208 -4.05 -11.26 33.71
CA ALA A 208 -4.44 -11.88 34.99
C ALA A 208 -3.51 -13.03 35.43
N SER A 209 -2.86 -13.72 34.49
CA SER A 209 -1.95 -14.83 34.82
C SER A 209 -0.59 -14.36 35.38
N ALA A 210 -0.23 -13.08 35.23
CA ALA A 210 1.02 -12.54 35.76
C ALA A 210 0.91 -12.15 37.24
N LEU A 211 -0.30 -11.84 37.73
CA LEU A 211 -0.52 -11.40 39.12
C LEU A 211 -0.77 -12.56 40.10
N SER A 212 -1.07 -13.77 39.61
CA SER A 212 -1.30 -14.95 40.47
C SER A 212 -0.03 -15.75 40.80
N ARG A 213 1.17 -15.27 40.41
CA ARG A 213 2.46 -15.94 40.70
C ARG A 213 3.34 -15.14 41.66
N LEU A 214 2.80 -14.10 42.29
CA LEU A 214 3.49 -13.25 43.27
C LEU A 214 2.77 -13.17 44.63
N SER A 215 1.89 -14.12 44.93
CA SER A 215 1.38 -14.39 46.28
C SER A 215 1.79 -15.78 46.70
#